data_AF-A0A453HNT7-F1
#
_entry.id   AF-A0A453HNT7-F1
#
_cell.length_a   1.000
_cell.length_b   1.000
_cell.length_c   1.000
_cell.angle_alpha   90.00
_cell.angle_beta   90.00
_cell.angle_gamma   90.00
#
_symmetry.space_group_name_H-M   'P 1'
#
loop_
_entity.id
_entity.type
_entity.pdbx_description
1 polymer ?
#
loop_
_entity_poly.entity_id
_entity_poly.type
_entity_poly.pdbx_seq_one_letter_code
_entity_poly.pdbx_strand_id
1 'polypeptide(L)'
;NRFIQNYGTHVITSITIGGKDLIYIKQHPSSSLSVVEIKNYIHDLGHQRFTENEIHTGSGPIRSMNKERENLGFNSQGVYPQPPSTPYIAAKEDVTVIFRRRGGDDLVQSHSEWARTVNSAPDVIHMTLFPITTLLEAAIPGKDHLIRAINLYLEYKPPIEELRYFLEFQLPRVWAPIRDEHPLHQRKEPVCPSLQFSLMGKKLYISQEQVSVGRKPITGLRLCLEGAKQNRLCIQLQHLASLPKILKPYWDAHITIGAAKWQGPEEQDSRWFEPVKWNSFSHVSTAPVEHYEVLIGDASGVYIVTGAQLGVWDFGLKNVLYMKLLYSRVPGCTTRRSLWDHSPAAASSHPTVGPSNITYLDPGGSGAGSSDAGKFMKIVDRSELCKGPDDMPGHWLVTGGKLGVEKGRIVLRVKYSLLNY
;
A
#
# COMPACT_ATOMS: atom_id res chain seq x y z
N ASN A 1 -12.73 -16.62 2.50
CA ASN A 1 -13.00 -16.25 1.11
C ASN A 1 -14.32 -16.85 0.61
N ARG A 2 -14.42 -18.17 0.36
CA ARG A 2 -15.63 -18.82 -0.22
C ARG A 2 -16.98 -18.34 0.34
N PHE A 3 -17.10 -18.18 1.66
CA PHE A 3 -18.33 -17.66 2.27
C PHE A 3 -18.69 -16.25 1.76
N ILE A 4 -17.76 -15.31 1.81
CA ILE A 4 -17.98 -13.92 1.36
C ILE A 4 -18.28 -13.88 -0.15
N GLN A 5 -17.59 -14.71 -0.94
CA GLN A 5 -17.83 -14.81 -2.38
C GLN A 5 -19.22 -15.36 -2.71
N ASN A 6 -19.69 -16.37 -1.97
CA ASN A 6 -20.96 -17.04 -2.25
C ASN A 6 -22.17 -16.32 -1.66
N TYR A 7 -22.04 -15.75 -0.46
CA TYR A 7 -23.16 -15.22 0.32
C TYR A 7 -23.06 -13.71 0.57
N GLY A 8 -21.95 -13.07 0.20
CA GLY A 8 -21.71 -11.66 0.51
C GLY A 8 -21.43 -11.41 2.00
N THR A 9 -21.67 -10.16 2.42
CA THR A 9 -21.39 -9.69 3.79
C THR A 9 -22.65 -9.30 4.56
N HIS A 10 -23.76 -9.06 3.87
CA HIS A 10 -25.02 -8.59 4.43
C HIS A 10 -26.19 -9.31 3.78
N VAL A 11 -27.29 -9.41 4.52
CA VAL A 11 -28.60 -9.81 3.99
C VAL A 11 -29.46 -8.56 3.79
N ILE A 12 -30.39 -8.65 2.85
CA ILE A 12 -31.39 -7.60 2.62
C ILE A 12 -32.58 -7.87 3.54
N THR A 13 -32.92 -6.92 4.41
CA THR A 13 -34.07 -7.04 5.34
C THR A 13 -35.29 -6.26 4.87
N SER A 14 -35.09 -5.20 4.10
CA SER A 14 -36.18 -4.48 3.44
C SER A 14 -35.73 -3.87 2.12
N ILE A 15 -36.68 -3.75 1.20
CA ILE A 15 -36.48 -3.11 -0.11
C ILE A 15 -37.57 -2.07 -0.33
N THR A 16 -37.21 -0.96 -0.96
CA THR A 16 -38.17 0.00 -1.51
C THR A 16 -38.11 -0.12 -3.03
N ILE A 17 -39.28 -0.34 -3.63
CA ILE A 17 -39.45 -0.51 -5.07
C ILE A 17 -40.14 0.72 -5.62
N GLY A 18 -39.66 1.23 -6.75
CA GLY A 18 -40.22 2.42 -7.39
C GLY A 18 -39.26 3.00 -8.42
N GLY A 19 -39.22 4.33 -8.50
CA GLY A 19 -38.37 5.07 -9.41
C GLY A 19 -37.49 6.05 -8.64
N LYS A 20 -36.24 6.21 -9.07
CA LYS A 20 -35.30 7.16 -8.47
C LYS A 20 -34.50 7.87 -9.54
N ASP A 21 -34.64 9.18 -9.61
CA ASP A 21 -33.91 10.06 -10.53
C ASP A 21 -32.91 10.90 -9.73
N LEU A 22 -31.61 10.78 -10.02
CA LEU A 22 -30.52 11.39 -9.28
C LEU A 22 -29.60 12.20 -10.17
N ILE A 23 -29.13 13.31 -9.61
CA ILE A 23 -28.03 14.12 -10.14
C ILE A 23 -26.86 13.99 -9.17
N TYR A 24 -25.74 13.48 -9.64
CA TYR A 24 -24.48 13.51 -8.93
C TYR A 24 -23.60 14.61 -9.50
N ILE A 25 -22.93 15.33 -8.62
CA ILE A 25 -21.97 16.36 -8.99
C ILE A 25 -20.63 16.02 -8.37
N LYS A 26 -19.58 15.97 -9.20
CA LYS A 26 -18.21 15.71 -8.78
C LYS A 26 -17.35 16.93 -9.08
N GLN A 27 -16.85 17.58 -8.03
CA GLN A 27 -15.88 18.66 -8.14
C GLN A 27 -14.48 18.08 -8.34
N HIS A 28 -13.72 18.61 -9.29
CA HIS A 28 -12.32 18.23 -9.50
C HIS A 28 -11.41 18.87 -8.43
N PRO A 29 -10.31 18.20 -8.01
CA PRO A 29 -9.38 18.75 -7.02
C PRO A 29 -8.72 20.08 -7.43
N SER A 30 -8.66 20.36 -8.73
CA SER A 30 -8.16 21.62 -9.30
C SER A 30 -9.16 22.78 -9.24
N SER A 31 -10.42 22.50 -8.89
CA SER A 31 -11.49 23.48 -8.87
C SER A 31 -11.28 24.53 -7.77
N SER A 32 -11.41 25.79 -8.15
CA SER A 32 -11.41 26.93 -7.21
C SER A 32 -12.80 27.28 -6.67
N LEU A 33 -13.84 26.51 -7.05
CA LEU A 33 -15.22 26.79 -6.66
C LEU A 33 -15.45 26.63 -5.17
N SER A 34 -16.12 27.61 -4.59
CA SER A 34 -16.56 27.58 -3.20
C SER A 34 -17.75 26.63 -3.00
N VAL A 35 -17.95 26.21 -1.75
CA VAL A 35 -19.12 25.39 -1.35
C VAL A 35 -20.44 26.07 -1.70
N VAL A 36 -20.51 27.41 -1.63
CA VAL A 36 -21.73 28.17 -1.93
C VAL A 36 -22.03 28.13 -3.43
N GLU A 37 -21.02 28.31 -4.27
CA GLU A 37 -21.20 28.24 -5.73
C GLU A 37 -21.65 26.86 -6.19
N ILE A 38 -21.11 25.79 -5.60
CA ILE A 38 -21.54 24.42 -5.91
C ILE A 38 -22.96 24.16 -5.45
N LYS A 39 -23.36 24.65 -4.27
CA LYS A 39 -24.74 24.53 -3.78
C LYS A 39 -25.73 25.24 -4.71
N ASN A 40 -25.40 26.46 -5.14
CA ASN A 40 -26.24 27.20 -6.09
C ASN A 40 -26.33 26.45 -7.43
N TYR A 41 -25.21 25.91 -7.91
CA TYR A 41 -25.19 25.12 -9.14
C TYR A 41 -26.03 23.84 -9.05
N ILE A 42 -25.99 23.12 -7.92
CA ILE A 42 -26.85 21.96 -7.66
C ILE A 42 -28.33 22.37 -7.68
N HIS A 43 -28.65 23.51 -7.06
CA HIS A 43 -30.02 24.01 -6.99
C HIS A 43 -30.55 24.35 -8.38
N ASP A 44 -29.78 25.06 -9.20
CA ASP A 44 -30.18 25.45 -10.56
C ASP A 44 -30.38 24.23 -11.47
N LEU A 45 -29.47 23.25 -11.40
CA LEU A 45 -29.62 21.98 -12.12
C LEU A 45 -30.84 21.19 -11.65
N GLY A 46 -31.12 21.20 -10.34
CA GLY A 46 -32.30 20.58 -9.76
C GLY A 46 -33.58 21.19 -10.33
N HIS A 47 -33.68 22.52 -10.36
CA HIS A 47 -34.82 23.22 -10.96
C HIS A 47 -34.98 22.90 -12.44
N GLN A 48 -33.89 22.95 -13.20
CA GLN A 48 -33.96 22.64 -14.64
C GLN A 48 -34.38 21.21 -14.93
N ARG A 49 -34.01 20.23 -14.09
CA ARG A 49 -34.33 18.82 -14.31
C ARG A 49 -35.71 18.44 -13.79
N PHE A 50 -36.12 18.96 -12.65
CA PHE A 50 -37.29 18.46 -11.91
C PHE A 50 -38.51 19.39 -11.96
N THR A 51 -38.34 20.65 -12.39
CA THR A 51 -39.47 21.56 -12.57
C THR A 51 -40.14 21.30 -13.93
N GLU A 52 -41.47 21.27 -13.94
CA GLU A 52 -42.26 21.17 -15.17
C GLU A 52 -42.04 22.41 -16.05
N ASN A 53 -41.15 22.29 -17.02
CA ASN A 53 -41.28 23.08 -18.23
C ASN A 53 -42.10 22.23 -19.21
N GLU A 54 -43.36 22.60 -19.42
CA GLU A 54 -44.02 22.29 -20.68
C GLU A 54 -43.09 22.80 -21.79
N ILE A 55 -42.38 21.88 -22.46
CA ILE A 55 -41.60 22.23 -23.63
C ILE A 55 -42.61 22.61 -24.71
N HIS A 56 -42.99 23.87 -24.72
CA HIS A 56 -43.44 24.52 -25.93
C HIS A 56 -42.29 24.36 -26.92
N THR A 57 -42.58 23.67 -28.01
CA THR A 57 -41.77 23.55 -29.22
C THR A 57 -41.25 24.93 -29.63
N GLY A 58 -40.01 25.24 -29.27
CA GLY A 58 -39.31 26.46 -29.68
C GLY A 58 -38.06 26.09 -30.47
N SER A 59 -38.15 26.15 -31.80
CA SER A 59 -37.02 25.95 -32.69
C SER A 59 -35.92 27.00 -32.42
N GLY A 60 -34.71 26.55 -32.08
CA GLY A 60 -33.51 27.38 -32.03
C GLY A 60 -32.26 26.52 -32.27
N PRO A 61 -31.27 26.99 -33.05
CA PRO A 61 -30.30 26.11 -33.69
C PRO A 61 -29.28 25.55 -32.70
N ILE A 62 -29.27 24.22 -32.57
CA ILE A 62 -28.23 23.46 -31.87
C ILE A 62 -26.94 23.57 -32.69
N ARG A 63 -26.00 24.39 -32.22
CA ARG A 63 -24.62 24.38 -32.72
C ARG A 63 -23.96 23.08 -32.26
N SER A 64 -23.81 22.14 -33.20
CA SER A 64 -22.99 20.95 -33.03
C SER A 64 -21.50 21.34 -32.99
N MET A 65 -20.80 21.01 -31.90
CA MET A 65 -19.33 21.05 -31.90
C MET A 65 -18.75 19.81 -31.22
N ASN A 66 -18.21 18.95 -32.09
CA ASN A 66 -17.15 17.95 -31.99
C ASN A 66 -16.97 17.03 -30.76
N LYS A 67 -16.58 15.82 -31.13
CA LYS A 67 -16.68 14.54 -30.44
C LYS A 67 -15.26 14.08 -30.12
N GLU A 68 -14.85 14.10 -28.86
CA GLU A 68 -13.68 13.34 -28.38
C GLU A 68 -14.12 12.46 -27.22
N ARG A 69 -14.14 11.15 -27.51
CA ARG A 69 -14.42 10.07 -26.57
C ARG A 69 -13.10 9.68 -25.91
N GLU A 70 -13.00 9.85 -24.60
CA GLU A 70 -12.08 9.06 -23.79
C GLU A 70 -12.85 8.18 -22.80
N ASN A 71 -12.60 6.88 -22.93
CA ASN A 71 -13.17 5.81 -22.12
C ASN A 71 -12.64 5.88 -20.68
N LEU A 72 -13.50 6.20 -19.72
CA LEU A 72 -13.27 5.89 -18.31
C LEU A 72 -14.21 4.76 -17.89
N GLY A 73 -13.66 3.55 -17.88
CA GLY A 73 -14.38 2.33 -17.50
C GLY A 73 -14.71 2.30 -16.01
N PHE A 74 -15.97 2.07 -15.68
CA PHE A 74 -16.40 1.58 -14.38
C PHE A 74 -17.46 0.50 -14.57
N ASN A 75 -17.06 -0.75 -14.31
CA ASN A 75 -17.95 -1.90 -14.26
C ASN A 75 -18.74 -1.91 -12.96
N SER A 76 -20.07 -1.88 -13.07
CA SER A 76 -21.02 -2.95 -12.68
C SER A 76 -22.38 -2.36 -12.34
N GLN A 77 -23.42 -2.95 -12.95
CA GLN A 77 -24.83 -2.52 -13.04
C GLN A 77 -25.13 -1.38 -14.03
N GLY A 78 -25.41 -1.79 -15.28
CA GLY A 78 -26.09 -0.99 -16.30
C GLY A 78 -25.34 0.24 -16.79
N VAL A 79 -24.40 0.06 -17.73
CA VAL A 79 -23.95 1.14 -18.61
C VAL A 79 -24.60 0.90 -19.96
N TYR A 80 -25.77 1.49 -20.16
CA TYR A 80 -26.35 1.66 -21.50
C TYR A 80 -25.93 3.02 -22.06
N PRO A 81 -25.76 3.14 -23.38
CA PRO A 81 -25.26 4.34 -24.02
C PRO A 81 -26.18 5.53 -23.71
N GLN A 82 -25.58 6.60 -23.20
CA GLN A 82 -26.24 7.90 -23.05
C GLN A 82 -26.91 8.26 -24.40
N PRO A 83 -28.21 8.65 -24.42
CA PRO A 83 -28.84 9.11 -25.64
C PRO A 83 -28.14 10.39 -26.16
N PRO A 84 -28.11 10.65 -27.48
CA PRO A 84 -27.23 11.63 -28.13
C PRO A 84 -27.55 13.11 -27.86
N SER A 85 -28.38 13.42 -26.87
CA SER A 85 -29.01 14.73 -26.74
C SER A 85 -29.28 15.10 -25.28
N THR A 86 -28.35 14.83 -24.38
CA THR A 86 -28.26 15.60 -23.13
C THR A 86 -27.71 16.99 -23.47
N PRO A 87 -28.41 18.09 -23.13
CA PRO A 87 -27.83 19.41 -23.25
C PRO A 87 -26.59 19.46 -22.36
N TYR A 88 -25.43 19.61 -22.98
CA TYR A 88 -24.18 19.92 -22.30
C TYR A 88 -24.31 21.35 -21.79
N ILE A 89 -24.99 21.51 -20.64
CA ILE A 89 -25.03 22.80 -19.95
C ILE A 89 -23.63 23.01 -19.43
N ALA A 90 -22.89 23.90 -20.10
CA ALA A 90 -21.49 24.25 -19.87
C ALA A 90 -21.02 23.82 -18.48
N ALA A 91 -20.41 22.64 -18.41
CA ALA A 91 -19.63 22.28 -17.25
C ALA A 91 -18.58 23.39 -17.16
N LYS A 92 -18.59 24.17 -16.07
CA LYS A 92 -17.35 24.82 -15.67
C LYS A 92 -16.30 23.71 -15.68
N GLU A 93 -15.15 23.91 -16.32
CA GLU A 93 -14.09 22.89 -16.54
C GLU A 93 -13.67 22.13 -15.26
N ASP A 94 -14.11 22.64 -14.12
CA ASP A 94 -13.91 22.21 -12.75
C ASP A 94 -14.91 21.17 -12.19
N VAL A 95 -16.02 20.84 -12.87
CA VAL A 95 -17.10 20.00 -12.31
C VAL A 95 -17.69 19.03 -13.32
N THR A 96 -17.84 17.75 -12.93
CA THR A 96 -18.55 16.72 -13.71
C THR A 96 -19.96 16.51 -13.16
N VAL A 97 -20.97 16.51 -14.03
CA VAL A 97 -22.38 16.19 -13.68
C VAL A 97 -22.74 14.81 -14.23
N ILE A 98 -23.37 13.97 -13.41
CA ILE A 98 -23.74 12.60 -13.75
C ILE A 98 -25.21 12.38 -13.41
N PHE A 99 -26.02 12.10 -14.42
CA PHE A 99 -27.42 11.73 -14.25
C PHE A 99 -27.57 10.22 -14.13
N ARG A 100 -28.36 9.76 -13.16
CA ARG A 100 -28.64 8.34 -12.92
C ARG A 100 -30.11 8.14 -12.60
N ARG A 101 -30.78 7.31 -13.40
CA ARG A 101 -32.13 6.82 -13.12
C ARG A 101 -32.10 5.34 -12.75
N ARG A 102 -33.09 4.92 -11.96
CA ARG A 102 -33.47 3.53 -11.69
C ARG A 102 -34.98 3.43 -11.69
N GLY A 103 -35.52 2.40 -12.35
CA GLY A 103 -36.96 2.24 -12.56
C GLY A 103 -37.52 3.23 -13.58
N GLY A 104 -38.65 2.86 -14.18
CA GLY A 104 -39.24 3.55 -15.32
C GLY A 104 -38.52 3.27 -16.65
N ASP A 105 -38.93 3.99 -17.69
CA ASP A 105 -38.33 3.93 -19.02
C ASP A 105 -37.24 5.00 -19.16
N ASP A 106 -35.99 4.57 -19.20
CA ASP A 106 -34.82 5.44 -19.30
C ASP A 106 -34.74 6.23 -20.64
N LEU A 107 -35.55 5.88 -21.64
CA LEU A 107 -35.61 6.60 -22.92
C LEU A 107 -36.38 7.93 -22.80
N VAL A 108 -37.30 8.03 -21.84
CA VAL A 108 -38.14 9.22 -21.65
C VAL A 108 -37.32 10.36 -21.05
N GLN A 109 -37.20 11.49 -21.75
CA GLN A 109 -36.32 12.59 -21.30
C GLN A 109 -36.95 13.39 -20.15
N SER A 110 -38.22 13.77 -20.29
CA SER A 110 -38.94 14.56 -19.29
C SER A 110 -39.07 13.80 -17.97
N HIS A 111 -38.76 14.46 -16.85
CA HIS A 111 -38.90 13.87 -15.53
C HIS A 111 -40.36 13.51 -15.21
N SER A 112 -41.32 14.38 -15.56
CA SER A 112 -42.74 14.15 -15.25
C SER A 112 -43.34 13.00 -16.07
N GLU A 113 -42.92 12.84 -17.33
CA GLU A 113 -43.30 11.70 -18.16
C GLU A 113 -42.63 10.41 -17.68
N TRP A 114 -41.32 10.47 -17.39
CA TRP A 114 -40.59 9.33 -16.83
C TRP A 114 -41.23 8.84 -15.52
N ALA A 115 -41.61 9.75 -14.63
CA ALA A 115 -42.25 9.41 -13.36
C ALA A 115 -43.55 8.60 -13.54
N ARG A 116 -44.30 8.83 -14.62
CA ARG A 116 -45.50 8.04 -14.95
C ARG A 116 -45.16 6.60 -15.38
N THR A 117 -44.02 6.39 -16.02
CA THR A 117 -43.55 5.05 -16.45
C THR A 117 -43.04 4.17 -15.30
N VAL A 118 -42.75 4.76 -14.14
CA VAL A 118 -42.27 4.05 -12.95
C VAL A 118 -43.26 2.98 -12.50
N ASN A 119 -44.56 3.26 -12.55
CA ASN A 119 -45.59 2.30 -12.13
C ASN A 119 -45.59 1.02 -12.98
N SER A 120 -45.26 1.13 -14.27
CA SER A 120 -45.21 -0.02 -15.19
C SER A 120 -43.89 -0.77 -15.18
N ALA A 121 -42.80 -0.12 -14.75
CA ALA A 121 -41.46 -0.71 -14.74
C ALA A 121 -40.65 -0.29 -13.51
N PRO A 122 -41.10 -0.58 -12.28
CA PRO A 122 -40.38 -0.14 -11.09
C PRO A 122 -39.12 -0.97 -10.85
N ASP A 123 -38.16 -0.42 -10.13
CA ASP A 123 -36.90 -1.08 -9.74
C ASP A 123 -36.60 -0.87 -8.25
N VAL A 124 -35.63 -1.60 -7.69
CA VAL A 124 -35.19 -1.44 -6.31
C VAL A 124 -34.36 -0.15 -6.16
N ILE A 125 -34.95 0.83 -5.48
CA ILE A 125 -34.39 2.18 -5.32
C ILE A 125 -33.68 2.38 -3.97
N HIS A 126 -34.00 1.54 -2.99
CA HIS A 126 -33.40 1.54 -1.67
C HIS A 126 -33.42 0.13 -1.07
N MET A 127 -32.37 -0.24 -0.33
CA MET A 127 -32.25 -1.51 0.37
C MET A 127 -31.74 -1.26 1.78
N THR A 128 -32.32 -1.93 2.77
CA THR A 128 -31.77 -1.99 4.12
C THR A 128 -30.97 -3.27 4.27
N LEU A 129 -29.72 -3.12 4.69
CA LEU A 129 -28.77 -4.22 4.84
C LEU A 129 -28.56 -4.55 6.32
N PHE A 130 -28.47 -5.84 6.62
CA PHE A 130 -28.19 -6.34 7.96
C PHE A 130 -26.99 -7.30 7.91
N PRO A 131 -25.96 -7.15 8.77
CA PRO A 131 -24.75 -7.97 8.67
C PRO A 131 -25.09 -9.47 8.76
N ILE A 132 -24.61 -10.28 7.82
CA ILE A 132 -24.97 -11.72 7.80
C ILE A 132 -24.49 -12.47 9.05
N THR A 133 -23.47 -11.94 9.73
CA THR A 133 -22.87 -12.52 10.93
C THR A 133 -23.77 -12.48 12.16
N THR A 134 -24.77 -11.59 12.21
CA THR A 134 -25.74 -11.51 13.31
C THR A 134 -26.76 -12.63 13.26
N LEU A 135 -27.00 -13.20 12.07
CA LEU A 135 -27.88 -14.34 11.87
C LEU A 135 -27.24 -15.67 12.30
N LEU A 136 -25.93 -15.68 12.52
CA LEU A 136 -25.21 -16.89 12.93
C LEU A 136 -25.42 -17.14 14.43
N GLU A 137 -25.95 -18.32 14.77
CA GLU A 137 -26.08 -18.77 16.15
C GLU A 137 -24.73 -18.75 16.89
N ALA A 138 -24.77 -18.54 18.21
CA ALA A 138 -23.57 -18.44 19.03
C ALA A 138 -22.72 -19.73 19.05
N ALA A 139 -23.34 -20.90 18.83
CA ALA A 139 -22.69 -22.20 18.93
C ALA A 139 -21.93 -22.63 17.66
N ILE A 140 -21.95 -21.85 16.57
CA ILE A 140 -21.33 -22.25 15.30
C ILE A 140 -19.79 -22.12 15.40
N PRO A 141 -19.02 -23.22 15.26
CA PRO A 141 -17.57 -23.16 15.27
C PRO A 141 -17.02 -22.28 14.14
N GLY A 142 -16.05 -21.42 14.45
CA GLY A 142 -15.41 -20.57 13.44
C GLY A 142 -16.16 -19.27 13.12
N LYS A 143 -17.26 -18.95 13.80
CA LYS A 143 -17.98 -17.67 13.69
C LYS A 143 -17.05 -16.46 13.81
N ASP A 144 -16.16 -16.45 14.81
CA ASP A 144 -15.22 -15.33 15.02
C ASP A 144 -14.24 -15.16 13.87
N HIS A 145 -13.82 -16.27 13.24
CA HIS A 145 -12.95 -16.22 12.06
C HIS A 145 -13.68 -15.60 10.87
N LEU A 146 -14.96 -15.93 10.69
CA LEU A 146 -15.79 -15.36 9.63
C LEU A 146 -16.05 -13.86 9.88
N ILE A 147 -16.39 -13.47 11.12
CA ILE A 147 -16.55 -12.07 11.50
C ILE A 147 -15.28 -11.29 11.20
N ARG A 148 -14.12 -11.79 11.65
CA ARG A 148 -12.82 -11.17 11.38
C ARG A 148 -12.56 -11.05 9.88
N ALA A 149 -12.85 -12.10 9.10
CA ALA A 149 -12.65 -12.08 7.66
C ALA A 149 -13.55 -11.07 6.93
N ILE A 150 -14.81 -10.93 7.36
CA ILE A 150 -15.75 -9.94 6.82
C ILE A 150 -15.30 -8.53 7.17
N ASN A 151 -14.92 -8.28 8.42
CA ASN A 151 -14.43 -6.97 8.85
C ASN A 151 -13.21 -6.54 8.04
N LEU A 152 -12.22 -7.44 7.91
CA LEU A 152 -11.04 -7.21 7.09
C LEU A 152 -11.37 -6.97 5.61
N TYR A 153 -12.36 -7.67 5.05
CA TYR A 153 -12.80 -7.44 3.68
C TYR A 153 -13.51 -6.09 3.52
N LEU A 154 -14.33 -5.67 4.48
CA LEU A 154 -15.03 -4.39 4.42
C LEU A 154 -14.09 -3.19 4.62
N GLU A 155 -13.08 -3.35 5.48
CA GLU A 155 -12.05 -2.35 5.78
C GLU A 155 -11.11 -2.14 4.58
N TYR A 156 -10.50 -3.21 4.07
CA TYR A 156 -9.45 -3.12 3.06
C TYR A 156 -9.93 -3.32 1.61
N LYS A 157 -11.10 -3.95 1.43
CA LYS A 157 -11.70 -4.27 0.12
C LYS A 157 -10.71 -4.88 -0.91
N PRO A 158 -9.94 -5.92 -0.54
CA PRO A 158 -9.10 -6.61 -1.50
C PRO A 158 -9.95 -7.21 -2.63
N PRO A 159 -9.39 -7.35 -3.86
CA PRO A 159 -10.06 -8.09 -4.93
C PRO A 159 -10.48 -9.48 -4.44
N ILE A 160 -11.67 -9.93 -4.84
CA ILE A 160 -12.28 -11.14 -4.26
C ILE A 160 -11.44 -12.39 -4.56
N GLU A 161 -10.71 -12.39 -5.67
CA GLU A 161 -9.78 -13.44 -6.08
C GLU A 161 -8.57 -13.53 -5.13
N GLU A 162 -8.12 -12.39 -4.61
CA GLU A 162 -6.96 -12.25 -3.72
C GLU A 162 -7.32 -12.42 -2.24
N LEU A 163 -8.61 -12.37 -1.89
CA LEU A 163 -9.07 -12.33 -0.51
C LEU A 163 -8.56 -13.52 0.31
N ARG A 164 -8.36 -14.69 -0.30
CA ARG A 164 -7.75 -15.83 0.40
C ARG A 164 -6.31 -15.49 0.85
N TYR A 165 -5.48 -15.04 -0.07
CA TYR A 165 -4.08 -14.72 0.20
C TYR A 165 -3.97 -13.57 1.18
N PHE A 166 -4.78 -12.52 0.97
CA PHE A 166 -4.89 -11.40 1.89
C PHE A 166 -5.15 -11.84 3.33
N LEU A 167 -6.19 -12.66 3.57
CA LEU A 167 -6.57 -13.11 4.90
C LEU A 167 -5.47 -13.97 5.56
N GLU A 168 -4.79 -14.81 4.79
CA GLU A 168 -3.70 -15.65 5.28
C GLU A 168 -2.44 -14.87 5.67
N PHE A 169 -2.25 -13.67 5.11
CA PHE A 169 -1.17 -12.76 5.44
C PHE A 169 -1.51 -11.77 6.56
N GLN A 170 -2.74 -11.78 7.09
CA GLN A 170 -3.14 -11.00 8.27
C GLN A 170 -2.69 -11.67 9.58
N LEU A 171 -1.39 -11.98 9.63
CA LEU A 171 -0.68 -12.53 10.78
C LEU A 171 0.09 -11.41 11.50
N PRO A 172 0.38 -11.56 12.80
CA PRO A 172 1.21 -10.61 13.52
C PRO A 172 2.56 -10.42 12.82
N ARG A 173 2.99 -9.16 12.67
CA ARG A 173 4.29 -8.79 12.12
C ARG A 173 5.24 -8.42 13.25
N VAL A 174 6.45 -8.93 13.21
CA VAL A 174 7.46 -8.71 14.25
C VAL A 174 8.77 -8.29 13.59
N TRP A 175 9.52 -7.41 14.26
CA TRP A 175 10.84 -6.99 13.83
C TRP A 175 11.92 -7.91 14.41
N ALA A 176 12.87 -8.31 13.57
CA ALA A 176 14.06 -9.05 13.94
C ALA A 176 15.33 -8.19 13.72
N PRO A 177 16.34 -8.30 14.61
CA PRO A 177 16.33 -9.08 15.85
C PRO A 177 15.39 -8.47 16.91
N ILE A 178 14.70 -9.33 17.67
CA ILE A 178 13.93 -8.91 18.85
C ILE A 178 14.95 -8.50 19.90
N ARG A 179 14.87 -7.28 20.41
CA ARG A 179 15.77 -6.79 21.44
C ARG A 179 14.97 -6.50 22.69
N ASP A 180 15.36 -7.14 23.79
CA ASP A 180 14.80 -6.83 25.10
C ASP A 180 15.25 -5.43 25.52
N GLU A 181 14.33 -4.62 26.04
CA GLU A 181 14.63 -3.31 26.65
C GLU A 181 15.42 -3.44 27.97
N HIS A 182 15.75 -4.67 28.39
CA HIS A 182 16.48 -4.96 29.62
C HIS A 182 18.01 -4.95 29.40
N PRO A 183 18.77 -4.08 30.11
CA PRO A 183 20.21 -3.88 29.90
C PRO A 183 21.07 -4.94 30.60
N LEU A 184 20.74 -6.23 30.52
CA LEU A 184 21.36 -7.25 31.38
C LEU A 184 22.53 -8.03 30.78
N HIS A 185 22.85 -7.84 29.50
CA HIS A 185 24.04 -8.47 28.91
C HIS A 185 24.81 -7.45 28.08
N GLN A 186 25.82 -6.83 28.69
CA GLN A 186 26.92 -6.17 27.97
C GLN A 186 27.66 -7.23 27.17
N ARG A 187 27.14 -7.59 26.00
CA ARG A 187 27.87 -8.38 25.01
C ARG A 187 29.18 -7.62 24.74
N LYS A 188 30.34 -8.27 24.91
CA LYS A 188 31.63 -7.72 24.48
C LYS A 188 31.46 -7.21 23.06
N GLU A 189 31.56 -5.89 22.88
CA GLU A 189 31.20 -5.28 21.62
C GLU A 189 32.17 -5.77 20.54
N PRO A 190 31.68 -6.38 19.44
CA PRO A 190 32.54 -6.70 18.32
C PRO A 190 33.16 -5.40 17.79
N VAL A 191 34.40 -5.47 17.32
CA VAL A 191 35.07 -4.35 16.63
C VAL A 191 34.26 -4.02 15.38
N CYS A 192 33.36 -3.04 15.45
CA CYS A 192 32.56 -2.65 14.31
C CYS A 192 33.43 -1.86 13.32
N PRO A 193 33.44 -2.21 12.02
CA PRO A 193 34.01 -1.33 11.01
C PRO A 193 33.25 0.00 10.99
N SER A 194 33.88 1.05 10.49
CA SER A 194 33.30 2.39 10.54
C SER A 194 33.41 3.15 9.24
N LEU A 195 32.37 3.92 8.93
CA LEU A 195 32.36 4.92 7.89
C LEU A 195 32.71 6.30 8.48
N GLN A 196 33.58 7.03 7.80
CA GLN A 196 33.94 8.40 8.15
C GLN A 196 33.61 9.33 6.99
N PHE A 197 32.96 10.46 7.26
CA PHE A 197 32.46 11.36 6.20
C PHE A 197 33.33 12.60 5.97
N SER A 198 34.41 12.76 6.74
CA SER A 198 35.45 13.80 6.57
C SER A 198 36.71 13.40 7.35
N LEU A 199 37.87 14.00 7.05
CA LEU A 199 39.18 13.63 7.63
C LEU A 199 39.19 13.61 9.17
N MET A 200 38.56 14.60 9.80
CA MET A 200 38.39 14.73 11.26
C MET A 200 36.93 14.47 11.69
N GLY A 201 36.17 13.81 10.82
CA GLY A 201 34.74 13.57 11.00
C GLY A 201 34.44 12.44 11.98
N LYS A 202 33.20 12.42 12.48
CA LYS A 202 32.72 11.34 13.34
C LYS A 202 32.55 10.04 12.55
N LYS A 203 32.79 8.93 13.26
CA LYS A 203 32.66 7.57 12.75
C LYS A 203 31.26 7.02 12.97
N LEU A 204 30.64 6.54 11.89
CA LEU A 204 29.43 5.72 11.91
C LEU A 204 29.86 4.26 11.92
N TYR A 205 29.65 3.57 13.02
CA TYR A 205 29.95 2.15 13.16
C TYR A 205 28.89 1.32 12.45
N ILE A 206 29.29 0.23 11.80
CA ILE A 206 28.39 -0.67 11.09
C ILE A 206 28.30 -1.99 11.85
N SER A 207 27.09 -2.39 12.24
CA SER A 207 26.83 -3.70 12.81
C SER A 207 26.91 -4.76 11.71
N GLN A 208 27.85 -5.70 11.86
CA GLN A 208 28.01 -6.85 10.96
C GLN A 208 27.18 -8.07 11.41
N GLU A 209 26.25 -7.89 12.35
CA GLU A 209 25.35 -8.94 12.81
C GLU A 209 24.54 -9.50 11.64
N GLN A 210 24.57 -10.83 11.47
CA GLN A 210 23.74 -11.53 10.50
C GLN A 210 22.34 -11.71 11.08
N VAL A 211 21.36 -11.01 10.52
CA VAL A 211 19.96 -11.15 10.93
C VAL A 211 19.31 -12.18 10.00
N SER A 212 18.80 -13.28 10.56
CA SER A 212 18.04 -14.30 9.83
C SER A 212 16.79 -14.68 10.59
N VAL A 213 15.67 -14.85 9.88
CA VAL A 213 14.36 -15.19 10.46
C VAL A 213 13.92 -16.62 10.12
N GLY A 214 14.80 -17.40 9.49
CA GLY A 214 14.50 -18.77 9.05
C GLY A 214 13.36 -18.82 8.03
N ARG A 215 12.47 -19.81 8.16
CA ARG A 215 11.31 -20.00 7.27
C ARG A 215 10.12 -19.12 7.67
N LYS A 216 10.38 -17.82 7.79
CA LYS A 216 9.38 -16.79 8.07
C LYS A 216 9.38 -15.77 6.95
N PRO A 217 8.25 -15.51 6.29
CA PRO A 217 8.23 -14.58 5.18
C PRO A 217 8.49 -13.15 5.67
N ILE A 218 9.43 -12.47 5.01
CA ILE A 218 9.77 -11.07 5.28
C ILE A 218 8.83 -10.17 4.47
N THR A 219 8.24 -9.17 5.13
CA THR A 219 7.31 -8.19 4.56
C THR A 219 7.89 -6.77 4.56
N GLY A 220 9.06 -6.56 5.15
CA GLY A 220 9.70 -5.25 5.18
C GLY A 220 11.11 -5.26 5.73
N LEU A 221 11.83 -4.16 5.50
CA LEU A 221 13.19 -3.91 5.93
C LEU A 221 13.33 -2.46 6.40
N ARG A 222 14.18 -2.20 7.39
CA ARG A 222 14.54 -0.82 7.79
C ARG A 222 15.98 -0.71 8.25
N LEU A 223 16.55 0.47 8.07
CA LEU A 223 17.84 0.85 8.67
C LEU A 223 17.58 1.50 10.04
N CYS A 224 18.42 1.19 11.02
CA CYS A 224 18.30 1.72 12.38
C CYS A 224 19.64 2.19 12.91
N LEU A 225 19.61 3.17 13.80
CA LEU A 225 20.76 3.68 14.53
C LEU A 225 20.67 3.24 15.99
N GLU A 226 21.76 2.66 16.49
CA GLU A 226 21.83 2.03 17.80
C GLU A 226 22.93 2.65 18.67
N GLY A 227 22.89 2.30 19.96
CA GLY A 227 23.80 2.80 20.98
C GLY A 227 23.36 4.16 21.53
N ALA A 228 23.89 4.51 22.71
CA ALA A 228 23.61 5.78 23.38
C ALA A 228 23.94 7.01 22.51
N LYS A 229 24.91 6.87 21.59
CA LYS A 229 25.34 7.93 20.67
C LYS A 229 24.63 7.89 19.30
N GLN A 230 23.71 6.94 19.08
CA GLN A 230 23.00 6.74 17.80
C GLN A 230 23.97 6.71 16.60
N ASN A 231 25.10 6.02 16.77
CA ASN A 231 26.21 6.00 15.82
C ASN A 231 26.57 4.58 15.36
N ARG A 232 25.69 3.60 15.59
CA ARG A 232 25.82 2.24 15.09
C ARG A 232 24.69 1.93 14.12
N LEU A 233 24.99 1.82 12.83
CA LEU A 233 24.04 1.43 11.81
C LEU A 233 23.79 -0.08 11.83
N CYS A 234 22.53 -0.47 11.83
CA CYS A 234 22.10 -1.86 11.68
C CYS A 234 20.94 -1.95 10.67
N ILE A 235 20.62 -3.20 10.30
CA ILE A 235 19.45 -3.53 9.49
C ILE A 235 18.49 -4.39 10.31
N GLN A 236 17.20 -4.12 10.18
CA GLN A 236 16.14 -4.90 10.83
C GLN A 236 15.14 -5.40 9.79
N LEU A 237 14.56 -6.56 10.06
CA LEU A 237 13.67 -7.28 9.14
C LEU A 237 12.29 -7.42 9.76
N GLN A 238 11.25 -6.97 9.08
CA GLN A 238 9.88 -7.24 9.48
C GLN A 238 9.45 -8.58 8.86
N HIS A 239 9.02 -9.51 9.68
CA HIS A 239 8.57 -10.81 9.23
C HIS A 239 7.24 -11.20 9.87
N LEU A 240 6.52 -12.13 9.24
CA LEU A 240 5.32 -12.73 9.83
C LEU A 240 5.73 -13.62 11.02
N ALA A 241 5.03 -13.52 12.14
CA ALA A 241 5.32 -14.28 13.35
C ALA A 241 5.27 -15.80 13.12
N SER A 242 4.35 -16.23 12.25
CA SER A 242 4.14 -17.61 11.82
C SER A 242 4.09 -17.73 10.30
N LEU A 243 4.33 -18.94 9.78
CA LEU A 243 4.22 -19.26 8.35
C LEU A 243 2.75 -19.30 7.89
N PRO A 244 2.34 -18.54 6.84
CA PRO A 244 1.01 -18.63 6.25
C PRO A 244 0.65 -20.05 5.82
N LYS A 245 -0.62 -20.44 5.96
CA LYS A 245 -1.06 -21.82 5.68
C LYS A 245 -0.85 -22.20 4.21
N ILE A 246 -0.99 -21.25 3.30
CA ILE A 246 -0.79 -21.41 1.86
C ILE A 246 0.65 -21.70 1.49
N LEU A 247 1.60 -21.25 2.32
CA LEU A 247 3.03 -21.52 2.13
C LEU A 247 3.47 -22.83 2.76
N LYS A 248 2.68 -23.43 3.66
CA LYS A 248 3.07 -24.69 4.33
C LYS A 248 3.39 -25.84 3.36
N PRO A 249 2.58 -26.10 2.31
CA PRO A 249 2.88 -27.18 1.36
C PRO A 249 4.25 -27.04 0.68
N TYR A 250 4.76 -25.81 0.58
CA TYR A 250 6.00 -25.48 -0.14
C TYR A 250 7.18 -25.18 0.79
N TRP A 251 6.92 -24.78 2.03
CA TRP A 251 7.91 -24.11 2.87
C TRP A 251 7.85 -24.48 4.35
N ASP A 252 7.02 -25.45 4.74
CA ASP A 252 7.03 -26.00 6.10
C ASP A 252 8.32 -26.76 6.40
N ALA A 253 8.68 -26.95 7.68
CA ALA A 253 9.98 -27.46 8.13
C ALA A 253 10.44 -28.75 7.45
N HIS A 254 9.51 -29.66 7.14
CA HIS A 254 9.77 -30.96 6.51
C HIS A 254 10.08 -30.86 5.00
N ILE A 255 9.78 -29.73 4.36
CA ILE A 255 10.03 -29.54 2.92
C ILE A 255 11.51 -29.26 2.69
N THR A 256 12.13 -30.00 1.77
CA THR A 256 13.54 -29.82 1.40
C THR A 256 13.69 -28.67 0.40
N ILE A 257 14.32 -27.57 0.84
CA ILE A 257 14.48 -26.35 0.04
C ILE A 257 15.95 -26.01 -0.29
N GLY A 258 16.88 -26.89 0.08
CA GLY A 258 18.31 -26.63 0.02
C GLY A 258 18.79 -25.64 1.08
N ALA A 259 20.10 -25.33 1.04
CA ALA A 259 20.70 -24.35 1.94
C ALA A 259 20.37 -22.93 1.49
N ALA A 260 20.05 -22.06 2.45
CA ALA A 260 19.89 -20.64 2.19
C ALA A 260 21.24 -20.04 1.75
N LYS A 261 21.22 -19.13 0.77
CA LYS A 261 22.42 -18.57 0.15
C LYS A 261 22.51 -17.07 0.39
N TRP A 262 23.61 -16.62 0.97
CA TRP A 262 23.95 -15.21 1.05
C TRP A 262 24.35 -14.69 -0.32
N GLN A 263 23.71 -13.60 -0.75
CA GLN A 263 24.02 -12.89 -1.98
C GLN A 263 24.26 -11.43 -1.64
N GLY A 264 25.17 -10.80 -2.37
CA GLY A 264 25.51 -9.41 -2.22
C GLY A 264 26.27 -8.91 -3.42
N PRO A 265 26.59 -7.61 -3.44
CA PRO A 265 27.31 -7.00 -4.53
C PRO A 265 28.74 -7.53 -4.62
N GLU A 266 29.31 -7.49 -5.82
CA GLU A 266 30.71 -7.82 -6.07
C GLU A 266 31.61 -6.66 -5.64
N GLU A 267 32.67 -6.97 -4.89
CA GLU A 267 33.59 -5.99 -4.30
C GLU A 267 34.38 -5.19 -5.35
N GLN A 268 34.55 -5.75 -6.55
CA GLN A 268 35.33 -5.14 -7.63
C GLN A 268 34.50 -4.24 -8.57
N ASP A 269 33.16 -4.30 -8.52
CA ASP A 269 32.32 -3.49 -9.43
C ASP A 269 32.10 -2.07 -8.89
N SER A 270 33.15 -1.26 -9.03
CA SER A 270 33.18 0.14 -8.56
C SER A 270 32.16 1.06 -9.25
N ARG A 271 31.52 0.63 -10.35
CA ARG A 271 30.47 1.39 -11.05
C ARG A 271 29.26 1.68 -10.16
N TRP A 272 29.04 0.83 -9.16
CA TRP A 272 27.94 0.96 -8.21
C TRP A 272 28.33 1.72 -6.93
N PHE A 273 29.51 2.33 -6.85
CA PHE A 273 29.97 3.00 -5.63
C PHE A 273 29.62 4.47 -5.66
N GLU A 274 28.58 4.85 -4.93
CA GLU A 274 28.14 6.23 -4.83
C GLU A 274 28.66 6.89 -3.55
N PRO A 275 29.25 8.10 -3.63
CA PRO A 275 29.72 8.83 -2.46
C PRO A 275 28.54 9.38 -1.64
N VAL A 276 28.60 9.27 -0.30
CA VAL A 276 27.51 9.77 0.56
C VAL A 276 27.52 11.29 0.71
N LYS A 277 28.70 11.89 0.88
CA LYS A 277 28.86 13.36 1.01
C LYS A 277 30.01 13.89 0.19
N TRP A 278 31.20 13.33 0.41
CA TRP A 278 32.44 13.73 -0.24
C TRP A 278 33.01 12.55 -1.03
N ASN A 279 33.58 12.81 -2.20
CA ASN A 279 34.10 11.80 -3.12
C ASN A 279 35.26 10.96 -2.55
N SER A 280 35.91 11.41 -1.49
CA SER A 280 37.18 10.83 -1.03
C SER A 280 37.08 9.90 0.18
N PHE A 281 35.91 9.74 0.81
CA PHE A 281 35.81 8.97 2.08
C PHE A 281 34.81 7.81 2.00
N SER A 282 33.55 8.04 2.40
CA SER A 282 32.55 6.98 2.52
C SER A 282 31.64 6.89 1.31
N HIS A 283 31.52 5.68 0.78
CA HIS A 283 30.64 5.34 -0.32
C HIS A 283 29.65 4.26 0.09
N VAL A 284 28.61 4.09 -0.72
CA VAL A 284 27.61 3.05 -0.60
C VAL A 284 27.59 2.28 -1.91
N SER A 285 27.60 0.95 -1.84
CA SER A 285 27.33 0.09 -2.99
C SER A 285 25.84 0.12 -3.28
N THR A 286 25.46 0.67 -4.44
CA THR A 286 24.08 0.80 -4.93
C THR A 286 23.65 -0.32 -5.85
N ALA A 287 24.49 -1.35 -5.99
CA ALA A 287 24.21 -2.55 -6.75
C ALA A 287 22.98 -3.28 -6.21
N PRO A 288 22.03 -3.67 -7.07
CA PRO A 288 20.85 -4.42 -6.66
C PRO A 288 21.25 -5.81 -6.15
N VAL A 289 20.80 -6.16 -4.96
CA VAL A 289 20.93 -7.50 -4.40
C VAL A 289 19.64 -8.23 -4.70
N GLU A 290 19.62 -8.95 -5.81
CA GLU A 290 18.52 -9.80 -6.28
C GLU A 290 19.04 -11.21 -6.55
N HIS A 291 18.14 -12.20 -6.50
CA HIS A 291 18.45 -13.53 -7.00
C HIS A 291 18.03 -13.68 -8.46
N TYR A 292 18.99 -13.95 -9.33
CA TYR A 292 18.75 -14.32 -10.73
C TYR A 292 18.97 -15.83 -10.88
N GLU A 293 17.98 -16.53 -11.42
CA GLU A 293 18.16 -17.94 -11.79
C GLU A 293 19.13 -18.04 -12.97
N VAL A 294 20.17 -18.86 -12.82
CA VAL A 294 20.90 -19.39 -13.96
C VAL A 294 20.08 -20.57 -14.46
N LEU A 295 19.59 -20.47 -15.69
CA LEU A 295 18.65 -21.38 -16.36
C LEU A 295 19.28 -22.76 -16.65
N ILE A 296 19.78 -23.46 -15.63
CA ILE A 296 20.39 -24.79 -15.75
C ILE A 296 19.76 -25.69 -14.68
N GLY A 297 18.74 -26.45 -15.10
CA GLY A 297 18.16 -27.54 -14.33
C GLY A 297 16.74 -27.30 -13.85
N ASP A 298 15.98 -28.40 -13.78
CA ASP A 298 14.53 -28.58 -13.60
C ASP A 298 13.97 -28.10 -12.23
N ALA A 299 14.60 -27.09 -11.62
CA ALA A 299 14.37 -26.68 -10.25
C ALA A 299 13.47 -25.43 -10.16
N SER A 300 12.25 -25.52 -10.71
CA SER A 300 11.17 -24.54 -10.52
C SER A 300 11.05 -24.12 -9.05
N GLY A 301 11.19 -22.82 -8.75
CA GLY A 301 10.91 -22.25 -7.43
C GLY A 301 11.41 -20.82 -7.26
N VAL A 302 10.71 -20.02 -6.46
CA VAL A 302 11.10 -18.62 -6.21
C VAL A 302 12.05 -18.53 -5.04
N TYR A 303 13.02 -17.61 -5.11
CA TYR A 303 13.87 -17.28 -3.98
C TYR A 303 13.37 -16.00 -3.32
N ILE A 304 13.13 -16.07 -2.01
CA ILE A 304 12.68 -14.93 -1.20
C ILE A 304 13.74 -14.60 -0.15
N VAL A 305 13.72 -13.35 0.32
CA VAL A 305 14.66 -12.88 1.34
C VAL A 305 14.22 -13.38 2.71
N THR A 306 15.18 -13.90 3.47
CA THR A 306 15.01 -14.49 4.83
C THR A 306 16.05 -14.01 5.83
N GLY A 307 16.91 -13.10 5.40
CA GLY A 307 17.93 -12.51 6.23
C GLY A 307 18.61 -11.34 5.54
N ALA A 308 19.29 -10.51 6.32
CA ALA A 308 20.12 -9.43 5.81
C ALA A 308 21.33 -9.20 6.72
N GLN A 309 22.37 -8.63 6.13
CA GLN A 309 23.60 -8.24 6.82
C GLN A 309 24.16 -6.98 6.18
N LEU A 310 24.68 -6.06 6.99
CA LEU A 310 25.48 -4.94 6.52
C LEU A 310 26.97 -5.26 6.66
N GLY A 311 27.78 -4.69 5.78
CA GLY A 311 29.23 -4.82 5.84
C GLY A 311 29.94 -3.60 5.26
N VAL A 312 31.25 -3.55 5.49
CA VAL A 312 32.11 -2.49 4.97
C VAL A 312 33.29 -3.14 4.27
N TRP A 313 33.54 -2.72 3.04
CA TRP A 313 34.81 -2.98 2.35
C TRP A 313 35.77 -1.84 2.63
N ASP A 314 37.01 -2.19 2.95
CA ASP A 314 38.09 -1.25 3.27
C ASP A 314 39.04 -1.15 2.07
N PHE A 315 39.04 0.00 1.41
CA PHE A 315 39.97 0.34 0.32
C PHE A 315 40.96 1.44 0.77
N GLY A 316 41.32 1.45 2.07
CA GLY A 316 42.29 2.39 2.67
C GLY A 316 41.69 3.76 2.95
N LEU A 317 41.75 4.68 1.98
CA LEU A 317 41.15 6.02 2.13
C LEU A 317 39.63 6.01 1.88
N LYS A 318 39.13 4.97 1.20
CA LYS A 318 37.74 4.82 0.81
C LYS A 318 37.12 3.60 1.49
N ASN A 319 36.06 3.81 2.26
CA ASN A 319 35.25 2.73 2.83
C ASN A 319 33.91 2.64 2.10
N VAL A 320 33.50 1.44 1.73
CA VAL A 320 32.25 1.21 0.99
C VAL A 320 31.30 0.38 1.83
N LEU A 321 30.14 0.96 2.16
CA LEU A 321 29.03 0.23 2.80
C LEU A 321 28.36 -0.67 1.77
N TYR A 322 28.16 -1.94 2.11
CA TYR A 322 27.38 -2.87 1.30
C TYR A 322 26.34 -3.60 2.14
N MET A 323 25.36 -4.19 1.44
CA MET A 323 24.33 -5.03 2.03
C MET A 323 24.37 -6.41 1.38
N LYS A 324 24.22 -7.46 2.20
CA LYS A 324 23.98 -8.83 1.75
C LYS A 324 22.58 -9.26 2.18
N LEU A 325 21.92 -10.03 1.33
CA LEU A 325 20.62 -10.63 1.61
C LEU A 325 20.74 -12.15 1.59
N LEU A 326 20.07 -12.81 2.52
CA LEU A 326 20.00 -14.27 2.59
C LEU A 326 18.75 -14.74 1.86
N TYR A 327 18.94 -15.55 0.82
CA TYR A 327 17.87 -16.08 0.00
C TYR A 327 17.54 -17.52 0.37
N SER A 328 16.25 -17.80 0.51
CA SER A 328 15.72 -19.15 0.69
C SER A 328 14.78 -19.50 -0.45
N ARG A 329 14.88 -20.73 -0.96
CA ARG A 329 14.01 -21.22 -2.03
C ARG A 329 12.62 -21.57 -1.49
N VAL A 330 11.60 -21.25 -2.28
CA VAL A 330 10.20 -21.66 -2.12
C VAL A 330 9.83 -22.46 -3.38
N PRO A 331 9.96 -23.80 -3.34
CA PRO A 331 9.69 -24.66 -4.49
C PRO A 331 8.21 -24.60 -4.90
N GLY A 332 7.93 -24.84 -6.18
CA GLY A 332 6.55 -24.93 -6.70
C GLY A 332 5.81 -23.58 -6.84
N CYS A 333 6.35 -22.50 -6.27
CA CYS A 333 5.82 -21.15 -6.47
C CYS A 333 6.50 -20.46 -7.65
N THR A 334 5.82 -19.47 -8.25
CA THR A 334 6.38 -18.59 -9.29
C THR A 334 6.14 -17.12 -8.96
N THR A 335 7.01 -16.22 -9.45
CA THR A 335 6.84 -14.77 -9.25
C THR A 335 5.78 -14.25 -10.22
N ARG A 336 4.66 -13.78 -9.69
CA ARG A 336 3.57 -13.20 -10.51
C ARG A 336 3.86 -11.77 -10.91
N ARG A 337 4.27 -10.95 -9.94
CA ARG A 337 4.54 -9.53 -10.11
C ARG A 337 5.62 -9.11 -9.14
N SER A 338 6.52 -8.24 -9.58
CA SER A 338 7.49 -7.59 -8.72
C SER A 338 7.42 -6.08 -8.87
N LEU A 339 7.72 -5.35 -7.79
CA LEU A 339 7.85 -3.91 -7.81
C LEU A 339 8.93 -3.46 -6.85
N TRP A 340 9.62 -2.38 -7.23
CA TRP A 340 10.53 -1.69 -6.34
C TRP A 340 9.77 -0.64 -5.55
N ASP A 341 10.17 -0.46 -4.29
CA ASP A 341 9.64 0.62 -3.49
C ASP A 341 10.21 1.96 -4.00
N HIS A 342 9.35 2.70 -4.71
CA HIS A 342 9.62 4.07 -5.07
C HIS A 342 9.14 4.97 -3.93
N SER A 343 9.89 5.05 -2.82
CA SER A 343 9.83 6.26 -1.99
C SER A 343 10.13 7.48 -2.86
N PRO A 344 9.19 8.44 -2.91
CA PRO A 344 9.48 9.76 -2.41
C PRO A 344 8.46 10.15 -1.35
N ALA A 345 8.88 11.01 -0.43
CA ALA A 345 8.03 11.63 0.58
C ALA A 345 6.69 12.14 -0.01
N ALA A 346 5.62 11.40 0.24
CA ALA A 346 4.25 11.88 0.35
C ALA A 346 3.47 10.72 0.98
N ALA A 347 3.35 10.74 2.31
CA ALA A 347 2.26 10.04 2.95
C ALA A 347 0.99 10.47 2.24
N SER A 348 0.29 9.53 1.61
CA SER A 348 -1.10 9.73 1.23
C SER A 348 -1.85 10.09 2.51
N SER A 349 -2.23 11.36 2.61
CA SER A 349 -3.06 11.88 3.68
C SER A 349 -4.44 11.25 3.56
N HIS A 350 -4.59 10.05 4.13
CA HIS A 350 -5.88 9.54 4.58
C HIS A 350 -6.04 9.99 6.04
N PRO A 351 -6.91 10.97 6.34
CA PRO A 351 -7.22 11.30 7.72
C PRO A 351 -8.13 10.21 8.27
N THR A 352 -7.56 9.25 8.99
CA THR A 352 -8.33 8.36 9.86
C THR A 352 -8.76 9.16 11.09
N VAL A 353 -10.01 9.60 11.09
CA VAL A 353 -10.69 10.18 12.26
C VAL A 353 -11.01 9.05 13.23
N GLY A 354 -10.38 9.07 14.41
CA GLY A 354 -10.70 8.19 15.54
C GLY A 354 -10.17 8.80 16.84
N PRO A 355 -10.91 8.73 17.97
CA PRO A 355 -10.86 9.77 18.99
C PRO A 355 -9.91 9.47 20.16
N SER A 356 -9.39 10.57 20.73
CA SER A 356 -8.95 10.73 22.13
C SER A 356 -7.67 10.01 22.57
N ASN A 357 -6.59 10.76 22.86
CA ASN A 357 -6.25 11.06 24.26
C ASN A 357 -4.97 11.91 24.44
N ILE A 358 -5.17 12.99 25.22
CA ILE A 358 -4.28 13.54 26.25
C ILE A 358 -2.98 14.21 25.76
N THR A 359 -3.10 15.52 25.53
CA THR A 359 -2.03 16.50 25.62
C THR A 359 -1.51 16.59 27.06
N TYR A 360 -0.35 15.99 27.33
CA TYR A 360 0.53 16.47 28.40
C TYR A 360 1.35 17.64 27.85
N LEU A 361 0.97 18.85 28.24
CA LEU A 361 1.83 20.02 28.23
C LEU A 361 2.85 19.85 29.36
N ASP A 362 4.13 19.99 29.06
CA ASP A 362 5.11 20.40 30.08
C ASP A 362 6.02 21.51 29.50
N PRO A 363 6.32 22.56 30.29
CA PRO A 363 6.81 23.84 29.82
C PRO A 363 8.34 23.89 29.76
N GLY A 364 8.86 24.98 29.19
CA GLY A 364 10.26 25.16 28.85
C GLY A 364 11.26 24.86 29.97
N GLY A 365 12.35 24.20 29.55
CA GLY A 365 13.59 24.06 30.31
C GLY A 365 14.76 24.17 29.35
N SER A 366 15.38 25.34 29.31
CA SER A 366 16.69 25.57 28.69
C SER A 366 17.74 24.66 29.34
N GLY A 367 18.20 23.67 28.60
CA GLY A 367 19.26 22.75 29.03
C GLY A 367 20.12 22.35 27.84
N ALA A 368 21.27 23.02 27.71
CA ALA A 368 22.31 22.66 26.76
C ALA A 368 22.84 21.26 27.07
N GLY A 369 22.55 20.28 26.20
CA GLY A 369 23.09 18.93 26.31
C GLY A 369 22.70 18.03 25.13
N SER A 370 23.68 17.64 24.32
CA SER A 370 23.61 16.69 23.18
C SER A 370 23.34 17.26 21.78
N SER A 371 24.30 18.05 21.27
CA SER A 371 24.39 18.45 19.85
C SER A 371 24.84 17.31 18.90
N ASP A 372 25.04 16.10 19.42
CA ASP A 372 25.76 15.04 18.73
C ASP A 372 24.92 13.81 18.37
N ALA A 373 23.87 13.50 19.13
CA ALA A 373 22.98 12.37 18.85
C ALA A 373 22.17 12.54 17.54
N GLY A 374 22.02 13.78 17.06
CA GLY A 374 21.25 14.10 15.84
C GLY A 374 22.06 14.14 14.53
N LYS A 375 23.39 13.99 14.55
CA LYS A 375 24.20 14.18 13.33
C LYS A 375 24.06 13.03 12.32
N PHE A 376 24.04 11.78 12.78
CA PHE A 376 23.85 10.61 11.90
C PHE A 376 22.39 10.42 11.47
N MET A 377 21.43 10.96 12.23
CA MET A 377 20.02 11.04 11.82
C MET A 377 19.81 11.83 10.52
N LYS A 378 20.72 12.76 10.22
CA LYS A 378 20.71 13.51 8.95
C LYS A 378 21.38 12.77 7.80
N ILE A 379 22.03 11.63 8.05
CA ILE A 379 22.82 10.87 7.07
C ILE A 379 22.16 9.51 6.77
N VAL A 380 21.31 8.97 7.65
CA VAL A 380 20.64 7.69 7.44
C VAL A 380 19.14 7.92 7.37
N ASP A 381 18.52 7.46 6.29
CA ASP A 381 17.06 7.36 6.22
C ASP A 381 16.59 6.13 7.00
N ARG A 382 15.71 6.36 7.97
CA ARG A 382 15.15 5.36 8.89
C ARG A 382 13.73 4.97 8.53
N SER A 383 13.25 5.37 7.35
CA SER A 383 11.92 5.02 6.86
C SER A 383 11.71 3.50 6.89
N GLU A 384 10.58 3.07 7.42
CA GLU A 384 10.19 1.67 7.44
C GLU A 384 9.63 1.30 6.07
N LEU A 385 10.39 0.51 5.32
CA LEU A 385 9.95 0.01 4.03
C LEU A 385 9.27 -1.32 4.29
N CYS A 386 7.97 -1.28 4.47
CA CYS A 386 7.13 -2.44 4.73
C CYS A 386 5.95 -2.45 3.77
N LYS A 387 5.46 -3.65 3.44
CA LYS A 387 4.17 -3.80 2.79
C LYS A 387 3.21 -4.62 3.63
N GLY A 388 2.00 -4.10 3.81
CA GLY A 388 0.99 -4.62 4.72
C GLY A 388 -0.40 -4.70 4.10
N PRO A 389 -1.47 -4.73 4.92
CA PRO A 389 -2.84 -4.81 4.41
C PRO A 389 -3.27 -3.55 3.65
N ASP A 390 -2.71 -2.40 4.01
CA ASP A 390 -2.93 -1.13 3.31
C ASP A 390 -2.35 -1.13 1.89
N ASP A 391 -1.36 -1.98 1.63
CA ASP A 391 -0.73 -2.16 0.32
C ASP A 391 -1.40 -3.27 -0.47
N MET A 392 -2.43 -2.94 -1.26
CA MET A 392 -3.10 -3.95 -2.08
C MET A 392 -2.16 -4.71 -3.01
N PRO A 393 -2.23 -6.06 -3.09
CA PRO A 393 -3.26 -6.96 -2.53
C PRO A 393 -2.95 -7.56 -1.14
N GLY A 394 -2.02 -6.99 -0.38
CA GLY A 394 -1.80 -7.24 1.05
C GLY A 394 -1.03 -8.51 1.44
N HIS A 395 -0.40 -9.19 0.47
CA HIS A 395 0.38 -10.41 0.68
C HIS A 395 1.77 -10.35 0.01
N TRP A 396 2.44 -9.21 0.20
CA TRP A 396 3.75 -8.93 -0.38
C TRP A 396 4.88 -9.62 0.37
N LEU A 397 5.88 -10.08 -0.38
CA LEU A 397 7.11 -10.67 0.14
C LEU A 397 8.32 -9.92 -0.37
N VAL A 398 9.35 -9.80 0.47
CA VAL A 398 10.63 -9.21 0.05
C VAL A 398 11.42 -10.22 -0.77
N THR A 399 11.81 -9.82 -1.98
CA THR A 399 12.57 -10.64 -2.96
C THR A 399 13.87 -9.99 -3.41
N GLY A 400 14.17 -8.79 -2.90
CA GLY A 400 15.43 -8.12 -3.15
C GLY A 400 15.53 -6.79 -2.43
N GLY A 401 16.68 -6.16 -2.56
CA GLY A 401 16.92 -4.85 -1.97
C GLY A 401 18.23 -4.25 -2.43
N LYS A 402 18.39 -2.95 -2.20
CA LYS A 402 19.64 -2.24 -2.42
C LYS A 402 19.77 -1.06 -1.48
N LEU A 403 21.01 -0.63 -1.26
CA LEU A 403 21.27 0.67 -0.66
C LEU A 403 21.32 1.73 -1.76
N GLY A 404 21.17 2.99 -1.37
CA GLY A 404 21.26 4.14 -2.27
C GLY A 404 21.75 5.39 -1.54
N VAL A 405 22.05 6.44 -2.29
CA VAL A 405 22.35 7.76 -1.74
C VAL A 405 21.38 8.79 -2.31
N GLU A 406 20.63 9.46 -1.43
CA GLU A 406 19.68 10.51 -1.82
C GLU A 406 19.88 11.77 -0.97
N LYS A 407 20.21 12.88 -1.63
CA LYS A 407 20.48 14.17 -0.97
C LYS A 407 21.51 14.02 0.17
N GLY A 408 22.51 13.17 -0.04
CA GLY A 408 23.56 12.86 0.92
C GLY A 408 23.14 11.98 2.10
N ARG A 409 22.02 11.26 1.98
CA ARG A 409 21.55 10.26 2.95
C ARG A 409 21.65 8.86 2.38
N ILE A 410 22.09 7.92 3.21
CA ILE A 410 22.02 6.49 2.97
C ILE A 410 20.54 6.08 3.05
N VAL A 411 20.01 5.59 1.95
CA VAL A 411 18.63 5.11 1.84
C VAL A 411 18.63 3.61 1.59
N LEU A 412 17.56 2.94 2.03
CA LEU A 412 17.25 1.57 1.66
C LEU A 412 16.19 1.59 0.55
N ARG A 413 16.25 0.63 -0.36
CA ARG A 413 15.21 0.36 -1.35
C ARG A 413 14.92 -1.13 -1.33
N VAL A 414 13.65 -1.50 -1.32
CA VAL A 414 13.21 -2.90 -1.18
C VAL A 414 12.43 -3.29 -2.42
N LYS A 415 12.65 -4.52 -2.89
CA LYS A 415 11.85 -5.14 -3.94
C LYS A 415 10.85 -6.09 -3.31
N TYR A 416 9.59 -5.90 -3.66
CA TYR A 416 8.49 -6.75 -3.24
C TYR A 416 7.95 -7.55 -4.41
N SER A 417 7.55 -8.79 -4.14
CA SER A 417 6.89 -9.63 -5.12
C SER A 417 5.64 -10.29 -4.56
N LEU A 418 4.70 -10.55 -5.48
CA LEU A 418 3.58 -11.45 -5.27
C LEU A 418 3.93 -12.80 -5.89
N LEU A 419 3.59 -13.87 -5.18
CA LEU A 419 3.80 -15.22 -5.64
C LEU A 419 2.49 -15.83 -6.14
N ASN A 420 2.60 -16.70 -7.14
CA ASN A 420 1.61 -17.73 -7.40
C ASN A 420 2.00 -18.96 -6.59
N TYR A 421 1.07 -19.40 -5.73
CA TYR A 421 1.23 -20.55 -4.85
C TYR A 421 0.62 -21.80 -5.46
#